data_AF-A0A1V5R6L7-F1
#
_entry.id   AF-A0A1V5R6L7-F1
#
_cell.length_a   1.000
_cell.length_b   1.000
_cell.length_c   1.000
_cell.angle_alpha   90.00
_cell.angle_beta   90.00
_cell.angle_gamma   90.00
#
_symmetry.space_group_name_H-M   'P 1'
#
loop_
_entity.id
_entity.type
_entity.pdbx_description
1 polymer ?
#
loop_
_entity_poly.entity_id
_entity_poly.type
_entity_poly.pdbx_seq_one_letter_code
_entity_poly.pdbx_strand_id
1 'polypeptide(L)' 'MVCAADKIHNLQSMISAYQEKGEALWDNFNSPKEKKLWLYQEISKFMKGRLNNPIVDELEEAYNQAEKALI' A
#
# COMPACT_ATOMS: atom_id res chain seq x y z
N MET A 1 6.84 -0.18 -15.01
CA MET A 1 6.75 0.87 -13.97
C MET A 1 5.34 1.38 -13.72
N VAL A 2 4.37 1.18 -14.64
CA VAL A 2 2.95 1.53 -14.39
C VAL A 2 2.37 0.82 -13.16
N CYS A 3 2.69 -0.47 -12.95
CA CYS A 3 2.19 -1.21 -11.78
C CYS A 3 2.66 -0.64 -10.44
N ALA A 4 3.91 -0.16 -10.34
CA ALA A 4 4.42 0.44 -9.09
C ALA A 4 3.72 1.77 -8.82
N ALA A 5 3.61 2.63 -9.85
CA ALA A 5 2.88 3.90 -9.76
C ALA A 5 1.42 3.71 -9.33
N ASP A 6 0.71 2.74 -9.94
CA ASP A 6 -0.66 2.39 -9.55
C ASP A 6 -0.74 1.97 -8.08
N LYS A 7 0.22 1.17 -7.59
CA LYS A 7 0.23 0.70 -6.19
C LYS A 7 0.56 1.82 -5.20
N ILE A 8 1.46 2.75 -5.54
CA ILE A 8 1.72 3.97 -4.76
C ILE A 8 0.44 4.79 -4.64
N HIS A 9 -0.22 5.09 -5.77
CA HIS A 9 -1.45 5.87 -5.76
C HIS A 9 -2.57 5.19 -4.95
N ASN A 10 -2.70 3.86 -5.06
CA ASN A 10 -3.66 3.09 -4.27
C ASN A 10 -3.38 3.15 -2.77
N LEU A 11 -2.11 3.08 -2.36
CA LEU A 11 -1.70 3.22 -0.95
C LEU A 11 -2.03 4.62 -0.41
N GLN A 12 -1.67 5.66 -1.16
CA GLN A 12 -1.97 7.05 -0.80
C GLN A 12 -3.49 7.30 -0.68
N SER A 13 -4.26 6.82 -1.66
CA SER A 13 -5.72 6.93 -1.65
C SER A 13 -6.34 6.19 -0.46
N MET A 14 -5.78 5.04 -0.07
CA MET A 14 -6.24 4.26 1.08
C MET A 14 -5.97 4.99 2.40
N ILE A 15 -4.81 5.63 2.55
CA ILE A 15 -4.49 6.49 3.70
C ILE A 15 -5.50 7.64 3.81
N SER A 16 -5.73 8.37 2.71
CA SER A 16 -6.70 9.48 2.71
C SER A 16 -8.11 9.01 3.05
N ALA A 17 -8.56 7.90 2.46
CA ALA A 17 -9.88 7.34 2.76
C ALA A 17 -10.00 6.87 4.22
N TYR A 18 -8.91 6.38 4.81
CA TYR A 18 -8.88 5.99 6.23
C TYR A 18 -8.91 7.21 7.15
N GLN A 19 -8.26 8.32 6.79
CA GLN A 19 -8.35 9.57 7.55
C GLN A 19 -9.79 10.10 7.60
N GLU A 20 -10.58 9.90 6.54
CA GLU A 20 -11.98 10.33 6.49
C GLU A 20 -12.94 9.36 7.19
N LYS A 21 -12.74 8.04 7.02
CA LYS A 21 -13.72 7.01 7.42
C LYS A 21 -13.30 6.18 8.63
N GLY A 22 -12.03 6.26 9.03
CA GLY A 22 -11.44 5.38 10.04
C GLY A 22 -11.61 3.90 9.69
N GLU A 23 -11.88 3.08 10.70
CA GLU A 23 -12.07 1.63 10.55
C GLU A 23 -13.25 1.25 9.63
N ALA A 24 -14.25 2.12 9.45
CA ALA A 24 -15.37 1.88 8.52
C ALA A 24 -14.93 1.82 7.04
N LEU A 25 -13.70 2.25 6.73
CA LEU A 25 -13.10 2.01 5.42
C LEU A 25 -13.10 0.51 5.08
N TRP A 26 -12.79 -0.34 6.05
CA TRP A 26 -12.58 -1.77 5.85
C TRP A 26 -13.86 -2.53 5.52
N ASP A 27 -15.03 -2.01 5.90
CA ASP A 27 -16.33 -2.58 5.53
C ASP A 27 -16.57 -2.59 4.01
N ASN A 28 -15.85 -1.75 3.26
CA ASN A 28 -15.91 -1.72 1.79
C ASN A 28 -15.01 -2.80 1.13
N PHE A 29 -14.21 -3.52 1.91
CA PHE A 29 -13.29 -4.53 1.41
C PHE A 29 -13.69 -5.93 1.84
N ASN A 30 -13.64 -6.87 0.89
CA ASN A 30 -13.90 -8.29 1.14
C ASN A 30 -12.76 -9.01 1.89
N SER A 31 -11.78 -8.28 2.43
CA SER A 31 -10.61 -8.86 3.09
C SER A 31 -10.16 -7.98 4.25
N PRO A 32 -9.70 -8.60 5.34
CA PRO A 32 -9.27 -7.86 6.52
C PRO A 32 -8.02 -7.01 6.22
N LYS A 33 -7.85 -5.94 6.99
CA LYS A 33 -6.81 -4.93 6.80
C LYS A 33 -5.40 -5.52 6.81
N GLU A 34 -5.15 -6.48 7.68
CA GLU A 34 -3.86 -7.15 7.84
C GLU A 34 -3.48 -7.93 6.57
N LYS A 35 -4.46 -8.62 5.98
CA LYS A 35 -4.25 -9.37 4.74
C LYS A 35 -4.01 -8.44 3.55
N LYS A 36 -4.69 -7.29 3.54
CA LYS A 36 -4.48 -6.25 2.51
C LYS A 36 -3.08 -5.64 2.61
N LEU A 37 -2.64 -5.24 3.81
CA LEU A 37 -1.32 -4.67 4.02
C LEU A 37 -0.21 -5.69 3.72
N TRP A 38 -0.34 -6.93 4.20
CA TRP A 38 0.58 -8.01 3.87
C TRP A 38 0.76 -8.19 2.35
N LEU A 39 -0.31 -8.13 1.56
CA LEU A 39 -0.22 -8.22 0.11
C LEU A 39 0.63 -7.09 -0.50
N TYR A 40 0.44 -5.85 -0.05
CA TYR A 40 1.25 -4.72 -0.53
C TYR A 40 2.72 -4.86 -0.11
N GLN A 41 2.98 -5.38 1.09
CA GLN A 41 4.33 -5.68 1.56
C GLN A 41 5.04 -6.69 0.65
N GLU A 42 4.38 -7.80 0.33
CA GLU A 42 4.95 -8.85 -0.53
C GLU A 42 5.15 -8.36 -1.96
N ILE A 43 4.24 -7.53 -2.49
CA ILE A 43 4.41 -6.88 -3.79
C ILE A 43 5.65 -5.97 -3.78
N SER A 44 5.83 -5.14 -2.75
CA SER A 44 6.98 -4.24 -2.62
C SER A 44 8.30 -5.01 -2.59
N LYS A 45 8.40 -6.02 -1.70
CA LYS A 45 9.59 -6.90 -1.60
C LYS A 45 9.91 -7.60 -2.92
N PHE A 46 8.89 -8.15 -3.58
CA PHE A 46 9.05 -8.84 -4.85
C PHE A 46 9.55 -7.90 -5.96
N MET A 47 8.99 -6.70 -6.06
CA MET A 47 9.44 -5.71 -7.04
C MET A 47 10.88 -5.28 -6.76
N LYS A 48 11.24 -5.04 -5.50
CA LYS A 48 12.60 -4.63 -5.09
C LYS A 48 13.64 -5.70 -5.39
N GLY A 49 13.31 -6.97 -5.17
CA GLY A 49 14.19 -8.09 -5.50
C GLY A 49 14.41 -8.32 -7.00
N ARG A 50 13.53 -7.80 -7.87
CA ARG A 50 13.60 -8.00 -9.32
C ARG A 50 14.05 -6.77 -10.10
N LEU A 51 13.81 -5.58 -9.58
CA LEU A 51 14.00 -4.32 -10.28
C LEU A 51 14.72 -3.32 -9.38
N ASN A 52 15.91 -2.90 -9.81
CA ASN A 52 16.62 -1.80 -9.17
C ASN A 52 16.20 -0.48 -9.84
N ASN A 53 15.14 0.15 -9.33
CA ASN A 53 14.58 1.38 -9.89
C ASN A 53 14.01 2.28 -8.79
N PRO A 54 14.22 3.61 -8.85
CA PRO A 54 13.74 4.54 -7.83
C PRO A 54 12.24 4.44 -7.49
N ILE A 55 11.38 4.14 -8.48
CA ILE A 55 9.94 4.01 -8.23
C ILE A 55 9.58 2.83 -7.31
N VAL A 56 10.47 1.85 -7.22
CA VAL A 56 10.29 0.69 -6.35
C VAL A 56 10.67 1.05 -4.91
N ASP A 57 11.68 1.91 -4.73
CA ASP A 57 12.00 2.48 -3.42
C ASP A 57 10.86 3.42 -2.95
N GLU A 58 10.31 4.24 -3.85
CA GLU A 58 9.11 5.06 -3.56
C GLU A 58 7.89 4.20 -3.17
N LEU A 59 7.72 3.03 -3.79
CA LEU A 59 6.65 2.08 -3.40
C LEU A 59 6.86 1.54 -1.99
N GLU A 60 8.11 1.24 -1.61
CA GLU A 60 8.44 0.80 -0.25
C GLU A 60 8.18 1.91 0.78
N GLU A 61 8.55 3.15 0.46
CA GLU A 61 8.26 4.31 1.31
C GLU A 61 6.74 4.53 1.46
N ALA A 62 5.99 4.47 0.36
CA ALA A 62 4.53 4.57 0.39
C ALA A 62 3.88 3.46 1.22
N TYR A 63 4.41 2.23 1.14
CA TYR A 63 3.96 1.12 1.97
C TYR A 63 4.21 1.40 3.46
N ASN A 64 5.42 1.84 3.82
CA ASN A 64 5.77 2.13 5.22
C ASN A 64 4.91 3.25 5.81
N GLN A 65 4.51 4.23 5.00
CA GLN A 65 3.56 5.27 5.42
C GLN A 65 2.16 4.69 5.64
N ALA A 66 1.69 3.84 4.71
CA ALA A 66 0.38 3.19 4.83
C ALA A 66 0.32 2.27 6.06
N GLU A 67 1.35 1.48 6.31
CA GLU A 67 1.43 0.59 7.47
C GLU A 67 1.28 1.37 8.78
N LYS A 68 2.02 2.49 8.94
CA LYS A 68 1.93 3.35 10.14
C LYS A 68 0.61 4.09 10.30
N ALA A 69 -0.08 4.38 9.20
CA ALA A 69 -1.32 5.15 9.23
C ALA A 69 -2.55 4.26 9.45
N LEU A 70 -2.46 2.98 9.07
CA LEU A 70 -3.58 2.05 9.00
C LEU A 70 -3.55 0.97 10.10
N ILE A 71 -2.43 0.86 10.83
CA ILE A 71 -2.21 -0.02 11.99
C ILE A 71 -1.91 0.87 13.21
#